data_AF-A0A1Y2D6E1-F1
#
_entry.id   AF-A0A1Y2D6E1-F1
#
_cell.length_a   1.000
_cell.length_b   1.000
_cell.length_c   1.000
_cell.angle_alpha   90.00
_cell.angle_beta   90.00
_cell.angle_gamma   90.00
#
_symmetry.space_group_name_H-M   'P 1'
#
loop_
_entity.id
_entity.type
_entity.pdbx_description
1 polymer ?
#
loop_
_entity_poly.entity_id
_entity_poly.type
_entity_poly.pdbx_seq_one_letter_code
_entity_poly.pdbx_strand_id
1 'polypeptide(L)'
;SSPTQRTPVTPTLCSNLSAFKSLLRQSRALDDSIILRLNRASALSRSMADGRGSQVGENECEGFWKELTERWGERGEVLRFCDAAVAQGTGERELPVETGLSREITLKGRGESERDRRQIHTEIDVESIVRARSLAFFASRC
;
A
#
# COMPACT_ATOMS: atom_id res chain seq x y z
N SER A 1 4.55 11.35 -22.06
CA SER A 1 4.37 10.71 -20.75
C SER A 1 4.06 11.78 -19.73
N SER A 2 2.82 11.85 -19.24
CA SER A 2 2.44 12.81 -18.20
C SER A 2 3.06 12.37 -16.87
N PRO A 3 3.64 13.27 -16.07
CA PRO A 3 4.11 12.91 -14.73
C PRO A 3 2.86 12.63 -13.90
N THR A 4 2.64 11.37 -13.54
CA THR A 4 1.65 11.00 -12.53
C THR A 4 2.03 11.77 -11.27
N GLN A 5 1.26 12.81 -10.92
CA GLN A 5 1.55 13.62 -9.74
C GLN A 5 1.50 12.70 -8.52
N ARG A 6 2.67 12.31 -8.01
CA ARG A 6 2.78 11.52 -6.78
C ARG A 6 2.29 12.42 -5.66
N THR A 7 1.23 12.00 -4.97
CA THR A 7 0.78 12.72 -3.76
C THR A 7 1.95 12.72 -2.77
N PRO A 8 2.46 13.90 -2.35
CA PRO A 8 3.54 13.95 -1.40
C PRO A 8 3.07 13.32 -0.07
N VAL A 9 3.81 12.33 0.39
CA VAL A 9 3.55 11.68 1.68
C VAL A 9 4.05 12.62 2.77
N THR A 10 3.14 13.06 3.65
CA THR A 10 3.45 14.01 4.73
C THR A 10 3.03 13.44 6.09
N PRO A 11 3.59 13.91 7.21
CA PRO A 11 3.16 13.45 8.54
C PRO A 11 1.65 13.63 8.78
N THR A 12 1.08 14.72 8.26
CA THR A 12 -0.37 15.02 8.33
C THR A 12 -1.22 13.99 7.60
N LEU A 13 -0.72 13.38 6.52
CA LEU A 13 -1.42 12.28 5.85
C LEU A 13 -1.52 11.06 6.78
N CYS A 14 -0.48 10.78 7.55
CA CYS A 14 -0.39 9.59 8.40
C CYS A 14 -1.29 9.67 9.64
N SER A 15 -1.50 10.87 10.19
CA SER A 15 -2.48 11.11 11.26
C SER A 15 -3.92 11.27 10.75
N ASN A 16 -4.11 11.58 9.46
CA ASN A 16 -5.42 11.55 8.82
C ASN A 16 -5.73 10.17 8.23
N LEU A 17 -6.17 9.24 9.09
CA LEU A 17 -6.46 7.85 8.70
C LEU A 17 -7.42 7.71 7.51
N SER A 18 -8.39 8.63 7.36
CA SER A 18 -9.32 8.62 6.23
C SER A 18 -8.61 8.91 4.91
N ALA A 19 -7.76 9.94 4.89
CA ALA A 19 -6.95 10.29 3.73
C ALA A 19 -5.93 9.20 3.40
N PHE A 20 -5.23 8.68 4.42
CA PHE A 20 -4.28 7.58 4.29
C PHE A 20 -4.93 6.32 3.68
N LYS A 21 -6.07 5.87 4.23
CA LYS A 21 -6.81 4.73 3.67
C LYS A 21 -7.31 5.00 2.25
N SER A 22 -7.71 6.23 1.95
CA SER A 22 -8.13 6.60 0.59
C SER A 22 -6.99 6.50 -0.41
N LEU A 23 -5.78 6.95 -0.02
CA LEU A 23 -4.59 6.82 -0.85
C LEU A 23 -4.25 5.35 -1.11
N LEU A 24 -4.24 4.50 -0.08
CA LEU A 24 -3.95 3.07 -0.23
C LEU A 24 -4.99 2.37 -1.12
N ARG A 25 -6.28 2.68 -0.97
CA ARG A 25 -7.33 2.13 -1.85
C ARG A 25 -7.12 2.54 -3.32
N GLN A 26 -6.87 3.81 -3.58
CA GLN A 26 -6.62 4.30 -4.94
C GLN A 26 -5.38 3.65 -5.56
N SER A 27 -4.31 3.50 -4.77
CA SER A 27 -3.11 2.82 -5.22
C SER A 27 -3.36 1.34 -5.53
N ARG A 28 -4.12 0.62 -4.68
CA ARG A 28 -4.48 -0.80 -4.92
C ARG A 28 -5.40 -0.99 -6.13
N ALA A 29 -6.25 -0.01 -6.45
CA ALA A 29 -7.06 -0.06 -7.67
C ALA A 29 -6.21 -0.07 -8.96
N LEU A 30 -4.98 0.45 -8.90
CA LEU A 30 -4.04 0.32 -10.02
C LEU A 30 -3.57 -1.13 -10.21
N ASP A 31 -3.42 -1.90 -9.12
CA ASP A 31 -3.09 -3.33 -9.21
C ASP A 31 -4.20 -4.11 -9.93
N ASP A 32 -5.47 -3.81 -9.64
CA ASP A 32 -6.62 -4.45 -10.31
C ASP A 32 -6.55 -4.26 -11.83
N SER A 33 -6.09 -3.09 -12.28
CA SER A 33 -5.89 -2.81 -13.71
C SER A 33 -4.76 -3.66 -14.33
N ILE A 34 -3.69 -3.91 -13.58
CA ILE A 34 -2.56 -4.75 -13.99
C ILE A 34 -3.03 -6.21 -14.08
N ILE A 35 -3.71 -6.70 -13.04
CA ILE A 35 -4.27 -8.05 -12.95
C ILE A 35 -5.26 -8.32 -14.08
N LEU A 36 -6.14 -7.38 -14.39
CA LEU A 36 -7.11 -7.50 -15.48
C LEU A 36 -6.40 -7.64 -16.85
N ARG A 37 -5.39 -6.80 -17.10
CA ARG A 37 -4.60 -6.87 -18.34
C ARG A 37 -3.84 -8.19 -18.46
N LEU A 38 -3.19 -8.64 -17.38
CA LEU A 38 -2.49 -9.92 -17.36
C LEU A 38 -3.45 -11.10 -17.63
N ASN A 39 -4.64 -11.09 -17.01
CA ASN A 39 -5.64 -12.12 -17.25
C ASN A 39 -6.05 -12.16 -18.73
N ARG A 40 -6.33 -11.00 -19.32
CA ARG A 40 -6.68 -10.88 -20.74
C ARG A 40 -5.55 -11.38 -21.65
N ALA A 41 -4.30 -10.96 -21.42
CA ALA A 41 -3.15 -11.42 -22.19
C ALA A 41 -2.99 -12.95 -22.10
N SER A 42 -3.14 -13.50 -20.90
CA SER A 42 -3.07 -14.94 -20.66
C SER A 42 -4.20 -15.71 -21.35
N ALA A 43 -5.42 -15.17 -21.39
CA ALA A 43 -6.54 -15.76 -22.12
C ALA A 43 -6.33 -15.75 -23.63
N LEU A 44 -5.80 -14.65 -24.17
CA LEU A 44 -5.47 -14.53 -25.60
C LEU A 44 -4.36 -15.51 -26.00
N SER A 45 -3.30 -15.62 -25.20
CA SER A 45 -2.25 -16.63 -25.42
C SER A 45 -2.88 -18.02 -25.53
N ARG A 46 -3.70 -18.43 -24.53
CA ARG A 46 -4.39 -19.73 -24.52
C ARG A 46 -5.25 -19.99 -25.74
N SER A 47 -5.95 -18.99 -26.26
CA SER A 47 -6.77 -19.17 -27.47
C SER A 47 -5.96 -19.38 -28.74
N MET A 48 -4.69 -18.96 -28.76
CA MET A 48 -3.80 -19.06 -29.92
C MET A 48 -2.93 -20.33 -29.88
N ALA A 49 -2.82 -20.99 -28.74
CA ALA A 49 -2.07 -22.24 -28.60
C ALA A 49 -2.96 -23.46 -28.88
N ASP A 50 -2.74 -24.11 -30.03
CA ASP A 50 -3.35 -25.38 -30.44
C ASP A 50 -2.87 -26.57 -29.56
N GLY A 51 -3.22 -26.56 -28.27
CA GLY A 51 -3.09 -27.72 -27.38
C GLY A 51 -1.72 -27.95 -26.74
N ARG A 52 -0.73 -27.07 -26.93
CA ARG A 52 0.52 -27.07 -26.15
C ARG A 52 0.50 -25.86 -25.21
N GLY A 53 0.62 -26.12 -23.90
CA GLY A 53 0.38 -25.18 -22.80
C GLY A 53 0.72 -23.72 -23.11
N SER A 54 -0.23 -22.83 -22.84
CA SER A 54 -0.11 -21.41 -23.17
C SER A 54 0.22 -20.59 -21.95
N GLN A 55 1.41 -20.01 -21.98
CA GLN A 55 1.87 -19.00 -21.03
C GLN A 55 1.94 -17.66 -21.75
N VAL A 56 1.80 -16.57 -20.99
CA VAL A 56 2.09 -15.23 -21.51
C VAL A 56 3.56 -15.19 -21.95
N GLY A 57 3.88 -14.43 -23.00
CA GLY A 57 5.26 -14.36 -23.50
C GLY A 57 6.21 -13.82 -22.42
N GLU A 58 7.45 -14.30 -22.38
CA GLU A 58 8.44 -13.94 -21.34
C GLU A 58 8.63 -12.42 -21.20
N ASN A 59 8.78 -11.71 -22.32
CA ASN A 59 8.90 -10.24 -22.34
C ASN A 59 7.65 -9.52 -21.81
N GLU A 60 6.46 -10.08 -22.04
CA GLU A 60 5.22 -9.51 -21.52
C GLU A 60 5.13 -9.72 -20.00
N CYS A 61 5.54 -10.89 -19.52
CA CYS A 61 5.64 -11.20 -18.09
C CYS A 61 6.60 -10.27 -17.36
N GLU A 62 7.76 -9.97 -17.93
CA GLU A 62 8.71 -9.00 -17.37
C GLU A 62 8.06 -7.61 -17.23
N GLY A 63 7.32 -7.17 -18.24
CA GLY A 63 6.59 -5.90 -18.20
C GLY A 63 5.59 -5.84 -17.04
N PHE A 64 4.74 -6.85 -16.92
CA PHE A 64 3.78 -6.95 -15.81
C PHE A 64 4.46 -7.03 -14.45
N TRP A 65 5.56 -7.76 -14.34
CA TRP A 65 6.34 -7.88 -13.10
C TRP A 65 6.90 -6.54 -12.65
N LYS A 66 7.46 -5.77 -13.59
CA LYS A 66 7.97 -4.43 -13.33
C LYS A 66 6.88 -3.49 -12.84
N GLU A 67 5.71 -3.51 -13.50
CA GLU A 67 4.56 -2.69 -13.08
C GLU A 67 4.11 -3.06 -11.65
N LEU A 68 3.93 -4.35 -11.35
CA LEU A 68 3.50 -4.82 -10.01
C LEU A 68 4.50 -4.41 -8.93
N THR A 69 5.78 -4.70 -9.12
CA THR A 69 6.82 -4.44 -8.12
C THR A 69 7.06 -2.95 -7.90
N GLU A 70 6.91 -2.11 -8.93
CA GLU A 70 6.93 -0.66 -8.78
C GLU A 70 5.77 -0.18 -7.88
N ARG A 71 4.54 -0.65 -8.12
CA ARG A 71 3.38 -0.29 -7.27
C ARG A 71 3.53 -0.77 -5.83
N TRP A 72 4.05 -1.98 -5.65
CA TRP A 72 4.36 -2.51 -4.32
C TRP A 72 5.39 -1.61 -3.62
N GLY A 73 6.44 -1.21 -4.32
CA GLY A 73 7.47 -0.28 -3.83
C GLY A 73 6.86 1.04 -3.36
N GLU A 74 6.09 1.70 -4.23
CA GLU A 74 5.40 2.96 -3.94
C GLU A 74 4.53 2.86 -2.68
N ARG A 75 3.69 1.82 -2.54
CA ARG A 75 2.88 1.63 -1.32
C ARG A 75 3.71 1.30 -0.09
N GLY A 76 4.76 0.51 -0.27
CA GLY A 76 5.69 0.16 0.81
C GLY A 76 6.38 1.38 1.39
N GLU A 77 6.74 2.37 0.57
CA GLU A 77 7.30 3.64 1.03
C GLU A 77 6.30 4.44 1.87
N VAL A 78 5.05 4.55 1.42
CA VAL A 78 3.98 5.23 2.18
C VAL A 78 3.78 4.57 3.55
N LEU A 79 3.70 3.23 3.58
CA LEU A 79 3.49 2.47 4.82
C LEU A 79 4.65 2.65 5.81
N ARG A 80 5.90 2.52 5.34
CA ARG A 80 7.09 2.71 6.18
C ARG A 80 7.20 4.13 6.70
N PHE A 81 6.92 5.13 5.84
CA PHE A 81 6.94 6.52 6.26
C PHE A 81 5.90 6.78 7.35
N CYS A 82 4.66 6.31 7.16
CA CYS A 82 3.60 6.53 8.14
C CYS A 82 3.82 5.78 9.44
N ASP A 83 4.38 4.57 9.40
CA ASP A 83 4.79 3.82 10.58
C ASP A 83 5.83 4.59 11.42
N ALA A 84 6.86 5.12 10.76
CA ALA A 84 7.86 5.96 11.41
C ALA A 84 7.27 7.27 11.98
N ALA A 85 6.38 7.93 11.21
CA ALA A 85 5.77 9.20 11.62
C ALA A 85 4.87 9.03 12.86
N VAL A 86 4.06 7.97 12.92
CA VAL A 86 3.21 7.71 14.10
C VAL A 86 4.03 7.22 15.30
N ALA A 87 5.16 6.55 15.09
CA ALA A 87 6.09 6.19 16.17
C ALA A 87 6.75 7.44 16.78
N GLN A 88 7.22 8.38 15.96
CA GLN A 88 7.85 9.63 16.44
C GLN A 88 6.86 10.55 17.17
N GLY A 89 5.60 10.59 16.72
CA GLY A 89 4.53 11.34 17.41
C GLY A 89 4.23 10.87 18.83
N THR A 90 4.65 9.65 19.22
CA THR A 90 4.53 9.15 20.60
C THR A 90 5.69 9.55 21.52
N GLY A 91 6.82 10.02 20.98
CA GLY A 91 8.08 10.17 21.71
C GLY A 91 8.42 11.57 22.23
N GLU A 92 7.79 12.64 21.72
CA GLU A 92 8.40 13.99 21.80
C GLU A 92 7.52 15.11 22.36
N ARG A 93 6.60 14.81 23.28
CA ARG A 93 5.86 15.87 24.00
C ARG A 93 5.88 15.66 25.52
N GLU A 94 7.07 15.56 26.10
CA GLU A 94 7.29 15.93 27.50
C GLU A 94 7.37 17.46 27.58
N LEU A 95 6.21 18.10 27.70
CA LEU A 95 6.13 19.47 28.22
C LEU A 95 5.86 19.40 29.74
N PRO A 96 6.42 20.33 30.55
CA PRO A 96 6.25 20.30 31.99
C PRO A 96 4.78 20.38 32.38
N VAL A 97 4.39 19.46 33.27
CA VAL A 97 3.07 19.33 33.86
C VAL A 97 2.69 20.62 34.58
N GLU A 98 1.59 21.27 34.19
CA GLU A 98 0.72 22.01 35.11
C GLU A 98 -0.76 21.98 34.64
N THR A 99 -1.65 21.74 35.63
CA THR A 99 -3.13 21.70 35.62
C THR A 99 -3.85 20.48 35.01
N GLY A 100 -4.92 20.04 35.70
CA GLY A 100 -5.64 18.78 35.47
C GLY A 100 -6.30 18.62 34.09
N LEU A 101 -6.52 19.72 33.35
CA LEU A 101 -7.03 19.69 31.97
C LEU A 101 -5.96 19.18 30.98
N SER A 102 -4.68 19.47 31.23
CA SER A 102 -3.56 18.95 30.42
C SER A 102 -3.44 17.43 30.51
N ARG A 103 -3.74 16.83 31.67
CA ARG A 103 -3.65 15.37 31.86
C ARG A 103 -4.71 14.63 31.03
N GLU A 104 -5.93 15.16 30.94
CA GLU A 104 -7.00 14.56 30.13
C GLU A 104 -6.74 14.71 28.63
N ILE A 105 -6.20 15.86 28.19
CA ILE A 105 -5.76 16.10 26.81
C ILE A 105 -4.61 15.17 26.43
N THR A 106 -3.62 14.99 27.32
CA THR A 106 -2.49 14.06 27.10
C THR A 106 -2.94 12.60 27.02
N LEU A 107 -3.86 12.17 27.89
CA LEU A 107 -4.42 10.81 27.84
C LEU A 107 -5.21 10.57 26.56
N LYS A 108 -6.00 11.55 26.11
CA LYS A 108 -6.75 11.48 24.85
C LYS A 108 -5.82 11.41 23.63
N GLY A 109 -4.80 12.27 23.57
CA GLY A 109 -3.81 12.26 22.49
C GLY A 109 -2.97 10.97 22.45
N ARG A 110 -2.64 10.40 23.61
CA ARG A 110 -1.97 9.09 23.68
C ARG A 110 -2.86 7.97 23.14
N GLY A 111 -4.15 7.96 23.51
CA GLY A 111 -5.11 6.98 23.02
C GLY A 111 -5.34 7.05 21.51
N GLU A 112 -5.36 8.27 20.94
CA GLU A 112 -5.42 8.52 19.50
C GLU A 112 -4.17 7.99 18.79
N SER A 113 -2.98 8.30 19.30
CA SER A 113 -1.73 7.84 18.71
C SER A 113 -1.57 6.31 18.70
N GLU A 114 -1.99 5.62 19.77
CA GLU A 114 -1.99 4.15 19.77
C GLU A 114 -3.01 3.54 18.80
N ARG A 115 -4.17 4.18 18.61
CA ARG A 115 -5.17 3.75 17.62
C ARG A 115 -4.63 3.91 16.20
N ASP A 116 -3.99 5.04 15.91
CA ASP A 116 -3.39 5.30 14.61
C ASP A 116 -2.30 4.27 14.31
N ARG A 117 -1.41 3.99 15.27
CA ARG A 117 -0.36 2.97 15.11
C ARG A 117 -0.92 1.58 14.81
N ARG A 118 -1.94 1.14 15.55
CA ARG A 118 -2.66 -0.12 15.28
C ARG A 118 -3.27 -0.13 13.88
N GLN A 119 -3.80 1.00 13.42
CA GLN A 119 -4.39 1.11 12.10
C GLN A 119 -3.34 1.05 10.99
N ILE A 120 -2.18 1.69 11.17
CA ILE A 120 -1.06 1.59 10.21
C ILE A 120 -0.56 0.15 10.13
N HIS A 121 -0.34 -0.52 11.26
CA HIS A 121 0.10 -1.92 11.28
C HIS A 121 -0.91 -2.84 10.57
N THR A 122 -2.21 -2.65 10.81
CA THR A 122 -3.25 -3.39 10.07
C THR A 122 -3.10 -3.24 8.56
N GLU A 123 -2.78 -2.03 8.06
CA GLU A 123 -2.60 -1.80 6.63
C GLU A 123 -1.28 -2.39 6.10
N ILE A 124 -0.25 -2.51 6.93
CA ILE A 124 0.98 -3.26 6.60
C ILE A 124 0.65 -4.74 6.41
N ASP A 125 -0.13 -5.33 7.32
CA ASP A 125 -0.58 -6.72 7.21
C ASP A 125 -1.43 -6.93 5.95
N VAL A 126 -2.37 -6.02 5.68
CA VAL A 126 -3.19 -6.04 4.45
C VAL A 126 -2.31 -5.97 3.20
N GLU A 127 -1.30 -5.10 3.17
CA GLU A 127 -0.37 -5.02 2.04
C GLU A 127 0.39 -6.32 1.82
N SER A 128 0.80 -7.01 2.89
CA SER A 128 1.45 -8.33 2.76
C SER A 128 0.55 -9.35 2.06
N ILE A 129 -0.75 -9.36 2.40
CA ILE A 129 -1.76 -10.24 1.80
C ILE A 129 -1.99 -9.86 0.33
N VAL A 130 -2.11 -8.57 0.02
CA VAL A 130 -2.31 -8.08 -1.35
C VAL A 130 -1.13 -8.47 -2.24
N ARG A 131 0.11 -8.31 -1.76
CA ARG A 131 1.32 -8.74 -2.49
C ARG A 131 1.36 -10.24 -2.70
N ALA A 132 1.07 -11.04 -1.68
CA ALA A 132 1.05 -12.49 -1.80
C ALA A 132 0.02 -12.96 -2.85
N ARG A 133 -1.18 -12.37 -2.85
CA ARG A 133 -2.25 -12.71 -3.81
C ARG A 133 -1.90 -12.29 -5.24
N SER A 134 -1.40 -11.08 -5.42
CA SER A 134 -1.00 -10.59 -6.74
C SER A 134 0.20 -11.35 -7.30
N LEU A 135 1.17 -11.73 -6.45
CA LEU A 135 2.27 -12.62 -6.82
C LEU A 135 1.78 -14.02 -7.23
N ALA A 136 0.91 -14.63 -6.44
CA ALA A 136 0.36 -15.95 -6.76
C ALA A 136 -0.44 -15.93 -8.07
N PHE A 137 -1.20 -14.86 -8.31
CA PHE A 137 -1.88 -14.66 -9.58
C PHE A 137 -0.87 -14.51 -10.71
N PHE A 138 0.14 -13.66 -10.56
CA PHE A 138 1.19 -13.47 -11.57
C PHE A 138 1.85 -14.80 -11.97
N ALA A 139 2.30 -15.57 -10.98
CA ALA A 139 2.99 -16.86 -11.15
C ALA A 139 2.11 -18.03 -11.63
N SER A 140 0.84 -17.76 -11.96
CA SER A 140 -0.07 -18.75 -12.56
C SER A 140 -0.47 -18.42 -14.00
N ARG A 141 0.09 -17.36 -14.57
CA ARG A 141 -0.15 -16.88 -15.96
C ARG A 141 1.17 -16.66 -16.68
N CYS A 142 2.10 -16.09 -15.93
CA CYS A 142 3.52 -16.30 -16.02
C CYS A 142 3.88 -17.44 -15.04
#